data_AF-A0A2V9H6X6-F1
#
_entry.id   AF-A0A2V9H6X6-F1
#
_cell.length_a   1.000
_cell.length_b   1.000
_cell.length_c   1.000
_cell.angle_alpha   90.00
_cell.angle_beta   90.00
_cell.angle_gamma   90.00
#
_symmetry.space_group_name_H-M   'P 1'
#
loop_
_entity.id
_entity.type
_entity.pdbx_description
1 polymer ?
#
loop_
_entity_poly.entity_id
_entity_poly.type
_entity_poly.pdbx_seq_one_letter_code
_entity_poly.pdbx_strand_id
1 'polypeptide(L)'
;MDVVLDWCAPTGKRRTVASADGKVTGRVETLAELKTMKWTGYAELKVTVFGDTAIATGDFSKGTDAAGKPFDVDIRWTDTWM
;
A
#
# COMPACT_ATOMS: atom_id res chain seq x y z
N MET A 1 9.76 -11.93 2.51
CA MET A 1 8.41 -11.41 2.28
C MET A 1 8.32 -10.10 3.03
N ASP A 2 8.08 -8.99 2.32
CA ASP A 2 7.89 -7.67 2.94
C ASP A 2 6.46 -7.59 3.50
N VAL A 3 6.34 -7.25 4.79
CA VAL A 3 5.06 -7.17 5.52
C VAL A 3 4.12 -6.12 4.89
N VAL A 4 4.67 -5.10 4.21
CA VAL A 4 3.93 -4.08 3.45
C VAL A 4 3.01 -4.72 2.39
N LEU A 5 3.54 -5.68 1.64
CA LEU A 5 2.84 -6.28 0.50
C LEU A 5 1.68 -7.15 0.96
N ASP A 6 1.84 -7.83 2.10
CA ASP A 6 0.81 -8.71 2.66
C ASP A 6 -0.35 -7.90 3.25
N TRP A 7 -0.06 -6.70 3.75
CA TRP A 7 -1.02 -5.83 4.41
C TRP A 7 -1.74 -4.89 3.43
N CYS A 8 -0.99 -4.18 2.57
CA CYS A 8 -1.57 -3.32 1.54
C CYS A 8 -2.21 -4.16 0.42
N ALA A 9 -1.98 -5.48 0.34
CA ALA A 9 -2.68 -6.37 -0.57
C ALA A 9 -3.45 -7.49 0.13
N PRO A 10 -4.70 -7.23 0.58
CA PRO A 10 -5.61 -8.34 0.81
C PRO A 10 -5.69 -9.14 -0.49
N THR A 11 -5.67 -10.45 -0.34
CA THR A 11 -5.62 -11.49 -1.38
C THR A 11 -6.83 -11.53 -2.32
N GLY A 12 -7.59 -10.43 -2.44
CA GLY A 12 -8.73 -10.29 -3.33
C GLY A 12 -8.36 -10.45 -4.81
N LYS A 13 -9.26 -11.06 -5.58
CA LYS A 13 -9.07 -11.32 -7.03
C LYS A 13 -8.98 -10.04 -7.86
N ARG A 14 -9.46 -8.89 -7.35
CA ARG A 14 -9.53 -7.61 -8.06
C ARG A 14 -8.98 -6.49 -7.17
N ARG A 15 -8.12 -5.64 -7.75
CA ARG A 15 -7.53 -4.46 -7.13
C ARG A 15 -7.45 -3.34 -8.15
N THR A 16 -7.78 -2.14 -7.70
CA THR A 16 -7.58 -0.88 -8.39
C THR A 16 -6.92 0.07 -7.41
N VAL A 17 -5.83 0.71 -7.81
CA VAL A 17 -5.12 1.71 -6.99
C VAL A 17 -5.12 3.04 -7.71
N ALA A 18 -5.53 4.10 -7.03
CA ALA A 18 -5.34 5.48 -7.47
C ALA A 18 -4.11 6.04 -6.74
N SER A 19 -3.05 6.29 -7.48
CA SER A 19 -1.78 6.77 -6.95
C SER A 19 -1.78 8.29 -6.77
N ALA A 20 -0.83 8.80 -5.97
CA ALA A 20 -0.69 10.23 -5.72
C ALA A 20 -0.39 11.06 -6.99
N ASP A 21 0.13 10.43 -8.05
CA ASP A 21 0.37 11.04 -9.36
C ASP A 21 -0.87 11.02 -10.28
N GLY A 22 -2.02 10.58 -9.77
CA GLY A 22 -3.29 10.51 -10.51
C GLY A 22 -3.41 9.29 -11.42
N LYS A 23 -2.43 8.37 -11.45
CA LYS A 23 -2.56 7.13 -12.20
C LYS A 23 -3.51 6.15 -11.52
N VAL A 24 -4.23 5.39 -12.34
CA VAL A 24 -5.08 4.29 -11.89
C VAL A 24 -4.51 2.98 -12.45
N THR A 25 -4.06 2.10 -11.56
CA THR A 25 -3.42 0.82 -11.94
C THR A 25 -4.23 -0.38 -11.46
N GLY A 26 -4.09 -1.50 -12.18
CA GLY A 26 -4.70 -2.77 -11.82
C GLY A 26 -3.75 -3.68 -11.03
N ARG A 27 -4.30 -4.73 -10.42
CA ARG A 27 -3.57 -5.70 -9.57
C ARG A 27 -2.16 -6.07 -10.03
N VAL A 28 -1.99 -6.48 -11.30
CA VAL A 28 -0.72 -7.00 -11.81
C VAL A 28 0.36 -5.92 -11.82
N GLU A 29 0.01 -4.73 -12.30
CA GLU A 29 0.91 -3.58 -12.38
C GLU A 29 1.28 -3.08 -10.99
N THR A 30 0.30 -2.89 -10.11
CA THR A 30 0.54 -2.47 -8.73
C THR A 30 1.44 -3.45 -7.98
N LEU A 31 1.22 -4.77 -8.14
CA LEU A 31 2.06 -5.78 -7.48
C LEU A 31 3.48 -5.82 -8.03
N ALA A 32 3.67 -5.52 -9.32
CA ALA A 32 5.01 -5.42 -9.89
C ALA A 32 5.76 -4.22 -9.29
N GLU A 33 5.11 -3.06 -9.18
CA GLU A 33 5.67 -1.84 -8.61
C GLU A 33 6.01 -2.02 -7.12
N LEU A 34 5.05 -2.44 -6.29
CA LEU A 34 5.23 -2.56 -4.84
C LEU A 34 6.35 -3.56 -4.46
N LYS A 35 6.63 -4.56 -5.30
CA LYS A 35 7.74 -5.50 -5.08
C LYS A 35 9.12 -4.88 -5.27
N THR A 36 9.22 -3.73 -5.91
CA THR A 36 10.48 -3.02 -6.12
C THR A 36 10.81 -2.06 -4.98
N MET A 37 9.84 -1.76 -4.12
CA MET A 37 9.99 -0.80 -3.03
C MET A 37 10.10 -1.52 -1.69
N LYS A 38 10.90 -0.96 -0.77
CA LYS A 38 10.97 -1.43 0.62
C LYS A 38 10.54 -0.31 1.55
N TRP A 39 9.57 -0.56 2.41
CA TRP A 39 9.11 0.42 3.40
C TRP A 39 9.51 -0.01 4.80
N THR A 40 9.99 0.95 5.59
CA THR A 40 10.55 0.71 6.93
C THR A 40 9.91 1.59 8.01
N GLY A 41 9.33 2.73 7.62
CA GLY A 41 8.59 3.61 8.52
C GLY A 41 7.09 3.39 8.36
N TYR A 42 6.47 2.77 9.37
CA TYR A 42 5.02 2.66 9.50
C TYR A 42 4.61 3.48 10.72
N ALA A 43 3.67 4.41 10.58
CA ALA A 43 2.94 4.89 11.73
C ALA A 43 1.45 4.58 11.55
N GLU A 44 0.84 4.24 12.67
CA GLU A 44 -0.60 4.19 12.90
C GLU A 44 -1.46 3.51 11.81
N LEU A 45 -1.68 2.20 11.99
CA LEU A 45 -2.73 1.49 11.26
C LEU A 45 -4.07 1.58 12.00
N LYS A 46 -5.13 2.04 11.31
CA LYS A 46 -6.52 1.99 11.78
C LYS A 46 -7.39 1.21 10.81
N VAL A 47 -8.19 0.29 11.33
CA VAL A 47 -9.12 -0.54 10.54
C VAL A 47 -10.53 -0.40 11.12
N THR A 48 -11.50 -0.13 10.26
CA THR A 48 -12.93 -0.11 10.58
C THR A 48 -13.66 -1.16 9.75
N VAL A 49 -14.38 -2.06 10.40
CA VAL A 49 -15.05 -3.21 9.77
C VAL A 49 -16.55 -2.94 9.62
N PHE A 50 -17.10 -3.33 8.46
CA PHE A 50 -18.49 -3.24 8.05
C PHE A 50 -18.95 -4.57 7.46
N GLY A 51 -19.35 -5.52 8.31
CA GLY A 51 -19.67 -6.89 7.86
C GLY A 51 -18.45 -7.55 7.21
N ASP A 52 -18.60 -7.96 5.94
CA ASP A 52 -17.53 -8.58 5.15
C ASP A 52 -16.57 -7.56 4.48
N THR A 53 -16.78 -6.27 4.72
CA THR A 53 -15.96 -5.17 4.17
C THR A 53 -15.16 -4.50 5.28
N ALA A 54 -13.98 -3.98 4.96
CA ALA A 54 -13.19 -3.15 5.88
C ALA A 54 -12.63 -1.92 5.17
N ILE A 55 -12.51 -0.81 5.90
CA ILE A 55 -11.73 0.35 5.48
C ILE A 55 -10.52 0.41 6.38
N ALA A 56 -9.34 0.32 5.78
CA ALA A 56 -8.09 0.45 6.47
C ALA A 56 -7.42 1.77 6.06
N THR A 57 -6.84 2.46 7.03
CA THR A 57 -6.13 3.73 6.84
C THR A 57 -4.83 3.69 7.59
N GLY A 58 -3.81 4.35 7.09
CA GLY A 58 -2.55 4.50 7.81
C GLY A 58 -1.54 5.29 7.02
N ASP A 59 -0.30 5.27 7.47
CA ASP A 59 0.75 6.06 6.85
C ASP A 59 2.08 5.30 6.67
N PHE A 60 2.83 5.81 5.70
CA PHE A 60 4.21 5.42 5.45
C PHE A 60 5.07 6.67 5.46
N SER A 61 6.24 6.56 6.08
CA SER A 61 7.20 7.67 6.14
C SER A 61 8.51 7.38 5.39
N LYS A 62 9.03 6.16 5.48
CA LYS A 62 10.42 5.87 5.08
C LYS A 62 10.54 4.60 4.29
N GLY A 63 11.47 4.61 3.34
CA GLY A 63 11.76 3.43 2.55
C GLY A 63 12.97 3.57 1.63
N THR A 64 13.08 2.63 0.73
CA THR A 64 14.14 2.56 -0.29
C THR A 64 13.51 2.20 -1.63
N ASP A 65 13.89 2.94 -2.67
CA ASP A 65 13.43 2.67 -4.03
C ASP A 65 14.15 1.46 -4.67
N ALA A 66 13.76 1.13 -5.90
CA ALA A 66 14.31 0.01 -6.66
C ALA A 66 15.83 0.11 -6.90
N ALA A 67 16.39 1.32 -6.89
CA ALA A 67 17.82 1.58 -7.07
C ALA A 67 18.59 1.56 -5.75
N GLY A 68 17.93 1.34 -4.60
CA GLY A 68 18.56 1.38 -3.29
C GLY A 68 18.65 2.78 -2.69
N LYS A 69 18.04 3.80 -3.33
CA LYS A 69 18.08 5.17 -2.83
C LYS A 69 17.06 5.33 -1.69
N PRO A 70 17.47 5.85 -0.52
CA PRO A 70 16.55 6.11 0.57
C PRO A 70 15.62 7.27 0.22
N PHE A 71 14.39 7.19 0.69
CA PHE A 71 13.41 8.28 0.65
C PHE A 71 12.72 8.44 2.01
N ASP A 72 12.30 9.68 2.28
CA ASP A 72 11.53 10.11 3.45
C ASP A 72 10.37 10.96 2.92
N VAL A 73 9.15 10.46 3.06
CA VAL A 73 7.94 10.99 2.44
C VAL A 73 6.77 10.82 3.40
N ASP A 74 5.92 11.84 3.56
CA ASP A 74 4.71 11.69 4.38
C ASP A 74 3.53 11.24 3.51
N ILE A 75 3.23 9.94 3.52
CA ILE A 75 2.12 9.36 2.76
C ILE A 75 1.01 8.90 3.70
N ARG A 76 -0.21 9.38 3.45
CA ARG A 76 -1.44 8.86 4.03
C ARG A 76 -2.19 8.07 2.95
N TRP A 77 -2.61 6.85 3.29
CA TRP A 77 -3.33 5.98 2.36
C TRP A 77 -4.62 5.45 2.99
N THR A 78 -5.54 5.03 2.12
CA THR A 78 -6.82 4.42 2.46
C THR A 78 -7.05 3.24 1.53
N ASP A 79 -7.21 2.06 2.10
CA ASP A 79 -7.56 0.84 1.37
C ASP A 79 -8.96 0.38 1.77
N THR A 80 -9.79 0.08 0.77
CA THR A 80 -11.08 -0.58 0.98
C THR A 80 -10.96 -2.06 0.62
N TRP A 81 -11.30 -2.92 1.56
CA TRP A 81 -11.20 -4.38 1.44
C TRP A 81 -12.61 -4.97 1.39
N MET A 82 -12.87 -5.82 0.41
CA MET A 82 -14.15 -6.47 0.15
C MET A 82 -13.92 -7.91 -0.31
#